data_AF-A0A348Z6H8-F1
#
_entry.id   AF-A0A348Z6H8-F1
#
_cell.length_a   1.000
_cell.length_b   1.000
_cell.length_c   1.000
_cell.angle_alpha   90.00
_cell.angle_beta   90.00
_cell.angle_gamma   90.00
#
_symmetry.space_group_name_H-M   'P 1'
#
loop_
_entity.id
_entity.type
_entity.pdbx_description
1 polymer ?
#
loop_
_entity_poly.entity_id
_entity_poly.type
_entity_poly.pdbx_seq_one_letter_code
_entity_poly.pdbx_strand_id
1 'polypeptide(L)'
;MVKGKISIKTHQLLSFSSLFIELSPGENVFWPGCAILSMGEEIVMKTYELLKTQIPDLKLSTMCCGKPSLHIDGGKPYEKRKQFFNKAFEKNGVKKIYTLCPNCQNTLVENSNCEIISAWTVLDEIIPKNKYNIYKGRKLSLHDPCPIRAYLENAVAA
;
A
#
# COMPACT_ATOMS: atom_id res chain seq x y z
N MET A 1 27.24 -11.46 5.03
CA MET A 1 26.11 -11.61 4.06
C MET A 1 24.99 -12.55 4.52
N VAL A 2 25.27 -13.63 5.28
CA VAL A 2 24.26 -14.63 5.71
C VAL A 2 23.11 -14.04 6.54
N LYS A 3 23.39 -13.13 7.48
CA LYS A 3 22.37 -12.49 8.34
C LYS A 3 21.30 -11.73 7.55
N GLY A 4 21.69 -10.98 6.51
CA GLY A 4 20.75 -10.21 5.69
C GLY A 4 19.80 -11.11 4.89
N LYS A 5 20.32 -12.20 4.32
CA LYS A 5 19.51 -13.17 3.58
C LYS A 5 18.47 -13.85 4.47
N ILE A 6 18.84 -14.22 5.69
CA ILE A 6 17.91 -14.78 6.68
C ILE A 6 16.84 -13.76 7.06
N SER A 7 17.23 -12.52 7.39
CA SER A 7 16.29 -11.46 7.76
C SER A 7 15.25 -11.19 6.67
N ILE A 8 15.69 -11.06 5.42
CA ILE A 8 14.80 -10.82 4.28
C ILE A 8 13.86 -12.00 4.08
N LYS A 9 14.39 -13.23 4.11
CA LYS A 9 13.57 -14.44 3.93
C LYS A 9 12.51 -14.58 5.03
N THR A 10 12.89 -14.33 6.29
CA THR A 10 11.97 -14.37 7.43
C THR A 10 10.90 -13.29 7.30
N HIS A 11 11.28 -12.03 7.05
CA HIS A 11 10.30 -10.95 6.84
C HIS A 11 9.33 -11.32 5.71
N GLN A 12 9.87 -11.76 4.58
CA GLN A 12 9.07 -12.14 3.42
C GLN A 12 8.20 -13.37 3.66
N LEU A 13 8.53 -14.26 4.60
CA LEU A 13 7.66 -15.36 5.01
C LEU A 13 6.52 -14.85 5.90
N LEU A 14 6.86 -14.05 6.92
CA LEU A 14 5.91 -13.54 7.91
C LEU A 14 4.89 -12.56 7.30
N SER A 15 5.28 -11.74 6.32
CA SER A 15 4.37 -10.83 5.60
C SER A 15 3.23 -11.52 4.84
N PHE A 16 3.25 -12.86 4.75
CA PHE A 16 2.21 -13.67 4.10
C PHE A 16 1.63 -14.74 5.05
N SER A 17 1.94 -14.64 6.34
CA SER A 17 1.36 -15.49 7.38
C SER A 17 0.02 -14.90 7.83
N SER A 18 -0.99 -15.76 7.99
CA SER A 18 -2.29 -15.36 8.55
C SER A 18 -2.22 -14.77 9.96
N LEU A 19 -1.11 -14.95 10.67
CA LEU A 19 -0.90 -14.36 12.01
C LEU A 19 -0.50 -12.88 11.97
N PHE A 20 0.12 -12.43 10.87
CA PHE A 20 0.72 -11.09 10.77
C PHE A 20 0.06 -10.21 9.71
N ILE A 21 -1.00 -10.70 9.08
CA ILE A 21 -1.76 -9.97 8.08
C ILE A 21 -3.19 -9.75 8.55
N GLU A 22 -3.77 -8.64 8.13
CA GLU A 22 -5.16 -8.28 8.29
C GLU A 22 -5.71 -7.82 6.94
N LEU A 23 -6.92 -8.29 6.62
CA LEU A 23 -7.74 -7.80 5.54
C LEU A 23 -9.20 -8.01 5.93
N SER A 24 -9.83 -6.97 6.46
CA SER A 24 -11.23 -7.03 6.85
C SER A 24 -12.13 -7.07 5.61
N PRO A 25 -13.25 -7.83 5.62
CA PRO A 25 -14.20 -7.88 4.51
C PRO A 25 -14.79 -6.52 4.15
N GLY A 26 -14.90 -6.23 2.85
CA GLY A 26 -15.47 -4.99 2.33
C GLY A 26 -14.99 -4.64 0.93
N GLU A 27 -15.74 -3.80 0.24
CA GLU A 27 -15.45 -3.44 -1.16
C GLU A 27 -14.29 -2.45 -1.29
N ASN A 28 -14.18 -1.51 -0.34
CA ASN A 28 -13.18 -0.45 -0.33
C ASN A 28 -12.09 -0.75 0.71
N VAL A 29 -10.84 -0.87 0.27
CA VAL A 29 -9.71 -1.19 1.15
C VAL A 29 -8.62 -0.13 1.07
N PHE A 30 -8.25 0.42 2.22
CA PHE A 30 -7.01 1.16 2.40
C PHE A 30 -5.84 0.20 2.55
N TRP A 31 -4.91 0.29 1.62
CA TRP A 31 -3.67 -0.48 1.54
C TRP A 31 -2.47 0.46 1.67
N PRO A 32 -2.06 0.81 2.90
CA PRO A 32 -0.97 1.76 3.14
C PRO A 32 0.37 1.35 2.50
N GLY A 33 0.62 0.04 2.40
CA GLY A 33 1.90 -0.51 1.97
C GLY A 33 2.94 -0.53 3.09
N CYS A 34 3.98 -1.35 2.94
CA CYS A 34 4.90 -1.67 4.03
C CYS A 34 5.67 -0.46 4.57
N ALA A 35 6.01 0.51 3.73
CA ALA A 35 6.73 1.71 4.15
C ALA A 35 5.88 2.58 5.09
N ILE A 36 4.61 2.81 4.74
CA ILE A 36 3.69 3.60 5.58
C ILE A 36 3.36 2.85 6.88
N LEU A 37 3.14 1.53 6.80
CA LEU A 37 2.97 0.70 8.01
C LEU A 37 4.18 0.81 8.97
N SER A 38 5.39 0.93 8.42
CA SER A 38 6.61 1.08 9.24
C SER A 38 6.77 2.46 9.89
N MET A 39 5.98 3.46 9.49
CA MET A 39 5.99 4.80 10.10
C MET A 39 5.28 4.83 11.47
N GLY A 40 4.57 3.77 11.83
CA GLY A 40 3.91 3.61 13.12
C GLY A 40 2.39 3.80 13.07
N GLU A 41 1.73 3.26 14.09
CA GLU A 41 0.26 3.21 14.21
C GLU A 41 -0.39 4.59 14.09
N GLU A 42 0.17 5.60 14.76
CA GLU A 42 -0.41 6.95 14.77
C GLU A 42 -0.56 7.54 13.36
N ILE A 43 0.47 7.40 12.52
CA ILE A 43 0.44 7.91 11.13
C ILE A 43 -0.57 7.11 10.31
N VAL A 44 -0.52 5.77 10.40
CA VAL A 44 -1.43 4.89 9.65
C VAL A 44 -2.90 5.20 9.99
N MET A 45 -3.23 5.27 11.29
CA MET A 45 -4.60 5.45 11.74
C MET A 45 -5.12 6.87 11.46
N LYS A 46 -4.30 7.91 11.63
CA LYS A 46 -4.70 9.27 11.26
C LYS A 46 -4.98 9.40 9.76
N THR A 47 -4.18 8.76 8.92
CA THR A 47 -4.42 8.74 7.47
C THR A 47 -5.67 7.94 7.13
N TYR A 48 -5.87 6.77 7.74
CA TYR A 48 -7.05 5.94 7.55
C TYR A 48 -8.35 6.67 7.95
N GLU A 49 -8.38 7.31 9.12
CA GLU A 49 -9.56 8.08 9.57
C GLU A 49 -9.83 9.30 8.70
N LEU A 50 -8.79 9.95 8.17
CA LEU A 50 -8.98 11.03 7.20
C LEU A 50 -9.60 10.50 5.90
N LEU A 51 -9.08 9.41 5.33
CA LEU A 51 -9.67 8.80 4.13
C LEU A 51 -11.12 8.37 4.34
N LYS A 52 -11.48 7.90 5.53
CA LYS A 52 -12.86 7.52 5.89
C LYS A 52 -13.86 8.67 5.85
N THR A 53 -13.42 9.93 5.90
CA THR A 53 -14.35 11.06 5.75
C THR A 53 -14.92 11.16 4.34
N GLN A 54 -14.21 10.66 3.32
CA GLN A 54 -14.70 10.50 1.95
C GLN A 54 -15.24 9.09 1.67
N ILE A 55 -14.70 8.07 2.33
CA ILE A 55 -15.01 6.66 2.06
C ILE A 55 -15.46 5.97 3.37
N PRO A 56 -16.71 6.16 3.82
CA PRO A 56 -17.14 5.73 5.16
C PRO A 56 -17.03 4.22 5.44
N ASP A 57 -17.10 3.38 4.41
CA ASP A 57 -17.02 1.91 4.50
C ASP A 57 -15.61 1.34 4.34
N LEU A 58 -14.59 2.22 4.20
CA LEU A 58 -13.18 1.86 3.99
C LEU A 58 -12.68 0.89 5.06
N LYS A 59 -12.06 -0.22 4.63
CA LYS A 59 -11.40 -1.21 5.49
C LYS A 59 -9.90 -1.00 5.49
N LEU A 60 -9.21 -1.43 6.55
CA LEU A 60 -7.74 -1.38 6.61
C LEU A 60 -7.17 -2.75 6.21
N SER A 61 -6.08 -2.75 5.44
CA SER A 61 -5.26 -3.93 5.22
C SER A 61 -3.82 -3.72 5.66
N THR A 62 -3.19 -4.78 6.16
CA THR A 62 -1.74 -4.82 6.46
C THR A 62 -0.98 -5.77 5.54
N MET A 63 -1.64 -6.30 4.50
CA MET A 63 -1.06 -7.28 3.58
C MET A 63 0.07 -6.68 2.72
N CYS A 64 0.97 -7.55 2.25
CA CYS A 64 2.07 -7.18 1.36
C CYS A 64 1.74 -7.49 -0.11
N CYS A 65 2.07 -6.57 -1.02
CA CYS A 65 1.89 -6.76 -2.47
C CYS A 65 2.87 -7.78 -3.07
N GLY A 66 3.93 -8.14 -2.35
CA GLY A 66 4.89 -9.15 -2.78
C GLY A 66 5.97 -8.68 -3.75
N LYS A 67 6.04 -7.39 -4.12
CA LYS A 67 7.09 -6.85 -5.03
C LYS A 67 8.52 -7.34 -4.71
N PRO A 68 9.01 -7.35 -3.44
CA PRO A 68 10.39 -7.79 -3.15
C PRO A 68 10.66 -9.25 -3.53
N SER A 69 9.61 -10.07 -3.66
CA SER A 69 9.73 -11.49 -4.02
C SER A 69 10.32 -11.72 -5.40
N LEU A 70 10.21 -10.73 -6.31
CA LEU A 70 10.84 -10.77 -7.63
C LEU A 70 12.37 -10.82 -7.56
N HIS A 71 12.94 -10.28 -6.48
CA HIS A 71 14.38 -10.09 -6.33
C HIS A 71 15.02 -11.10 -5.37
N ILE A 72 14.24 -12.03 -4.80
CA ILE A 72 14.74 -13.05 -3.87
C ILE A 72 14.53 -14.44 -4.46
N ASP A 73 15.46 -15.37 -4.17
CA ASP A 73 15.39 -16.76 -4.59
C ASP A 73 15.03 -16.96 -6.09
N GLY A 74 15.49 -16.03 -6.94
CA GLY A 74 15.23 -16.03 -8.39
C GLY A 74 13.77 -15.77 -8.77
N GLY A 75 13.01 -15.03 -7.97
CA GLY A 75 11.61 -14.70 -8.27
C GLY A 75 10.60 -15.82 -7.96
N LYS A 76 11.09 -17.01 -7.59
CA LYS A 76 10.27 -18.22 -7.36
C LYS A 76 9.07 -18.01 -6.43
N PRO A 77 9.15 -17.23 -5.33
CA PRO A 77 8.01 -17.05 -4.43
C PRO A 77 6.90 -16.12 -4.98
N TYR A 78 7.19 -15.31 -6.00
CA TYR A 78 6.33 -14.20 -6.42
C TYR A 78 4.95 -14.68 -6.88
N GLU A 79 4.89 -15.69 -7.75
CA GLU A 79 3.63 -16.17 -8.32
C GLU A 79 2.66 -16.70 -7.26
N LYS A 80 3.18 -17.43 -6.26
CA LYS A 80 2.35 -17.92 -5.14
C LYS A 80 1.79 -16.78 -4.29
N ARG A 81 2.54 -15.70 -4.11
CA ARG A 81 2.13 -14.53 -3.32
C ARG A 81 1.11 -13.68 -4.06
N LYS A 82 1.22 -13.60 -5.39
CA LYS A 82 0.20 -13.04 -6.26
C LYS A 82 -1.13 -13.78 -6.12
N GLN A 83 -1.09 -15.10 -6.23
CA GLN A 83 -2.29 -15.92 -6.03
C GLN A 83 -2.87 -15.77 -4.63
N PHE A 84 -2.01 -15.63 -3.61
CA PHE A 84 -2.42 -15.46 -2.23
C PHE A 84 -3.26 -14.19 -2.02
N PHE A 85 -2.78 -13.01 -2.45
CA PHE A 85 -3.56 -11.78 -2.26
C PHE A 85 -4.83 -11.79 -3.12
N ASN A 86 -4.80 -12.33 -4.35
CA ASN A 86 -6.00 -12.38 -5.20
C ASN A 86 -7.11 -13.23 -4.58
N LYS A 87 -6.76 -14.40 -4.03
CA LYS A 87 -7.70 -15.23 -3.27
C LYS A 87 -8.26 -14.51 -2.05
N ALA A 88 -7.43 -13.71 -1.37
CA ALA A 88 -7.87 -12.91 -0.24
C ALA A 88 -8.84 -11.81 -0.68
N PHE A 89 -8.62 -11.17 -1.83
CA PHE A 89 -9.50 -10.14 -2.39
C PHE A 89 -10.86 -10.72 -2.75
N GLU A 90 -10.88 -11.82 -3.49
CA GLU A 90 -12.11 -12.53 -3.87
C GLU A 90 -12.90 -12.96 -2.62
N LYS A 91 -12.24 -13.61 -1.66
CA LYS A 91 -12.87 -14.08 -0.42
C LYS A 91 -13.48 -12.94 0.41
N ASN A 92 -12.86 -11.77 0.42
CA ASN A 92 -13.26 -10.63 1.24
C ASN A 92 -14.12 -9.60 0.49
N GLY A 93 -14.44 -9.85 -0.78
CA GLY A 93 -15.26 -8.96 -1.60
C GLY A 93 -14.59 -7.65 -1.97
N VAL A 94 -13.25 -7.61 -2.03
CA VAL A 94 -12.48 -6.39 -2.33
C VAL A 94 -12.64 -6.02 -3.81
N LYS A 95 -13.04 -4.76 -4.05
CA LYS A 95 -13.22 -4.22 -5.40
C LYS A 95 -12.27 -3.06 -5.67
N LYS A 96 -12.10 -2.16 -4.71
CA LYS A 96 -11.27 -0.96 -4.82
C LYS A 96 -10.18 -0.95 -3.76
N ILE A 97 -8.96 -0.66 -4.17
CA ILE A 97 -7.80 -0.56 -3.29
C ILE A 97 -7.21 0.84 -3.37
N TYR A 98 -7.18 1.53 -2.24
CA TYR A 98 -6.59 2.87 -2.09
C TYR A 98 -5.20 2.71 -1.47
N THR A 99 -4.14 3.04 -2.19
CA THR A 99 -2.76 2.83 -1.71
C THR A 99 -1.91 4.10 -1.73
N LEU A 100 -1.03 4.24 -0.74
CA LEU A 100 -0.02 5.31 -0.67
C LEU A 100 1.34 4.86 -1.18
N CYS A 101 1.49 3.58 -1.54
CA CYS A 101 2.75 3.00 -1.94
C CYS A 101 2.77 2.83 -3.47
N PRO A 102 3.58 3.61 -4.21
CA PRO A 102 3.69 3.50 -5.66
C PRO A 102 4.10 2.10 -6.15
N ASN A 103 4.94 1.40 -5.39
CA ASN A 103 5.28 0.02 -5.71
C ASN A 103 4.07 -0.92 -5.56
N CYS A 104 3.23 -0.71 -4.54
CA CYS A 104 2.00 -1.48 -4.39
C CYS A 104 1.03 -1.16 -5.51
N GLN A 105 0.88 0.12 -5.88
CA GLN A 105 0.04 0.55 -7.00
C GLN A 105 0.40 -0.23 -8.27
N ASN A 106 1.65 -0.15 -8.73
CA ASN A 106 2.08 -0.84 -9.95
C ASN A 106 1.91 -2.36 -9.85
N THR A 107 2.31 -2.94 -8.72
CA THR A 107 2.22 -4.38 -8.53
C THR A 107 0.78 -4.86 -8.57
N LEU A 108 -0.15 -4.15 -7.91
CA LEU A 108 -1.55 -4.56 -7.84
C LEU A 108 -2.28 -4.29 -9.16
N VAL A 109 -1.98 -3.19 -9.86
CA VAL A 109 -2.53 -2.89 -11.21
C VAL A 109 -2.18 -4.02 -12.18
N GLU A 110 -0.91 -4.45 -12.19
CA GLU A 110 -0.45 -5.50 -13.10
C GLU A 110 -0.99 -6.90 -12.75
N ASN A 111 -1.45 -7.13 -11.51
CA ASN A 111 -1.58 -8.49 -10.98
C ASN A 111 -2.89 -8.76 -10.23
N SER A 112 -3.85 -7.84 -10.22
CA SER A 112 -5.16 -8.01 -9.60
C SER A 112 -6.27 -7.46 -10.49
N ASN A 113 -7.50 -7.91 -10.24
CA ASN A 113 -8.70 -7.40 -10.92
C ASN A 113 -9.38 -6.27 -10.15
N CYS A 114 -8.76 -5.76 -9.09
CA CYS A 114 -9.30 -4.66 -8.31
C CYS A 114 -8.98 -3.32 -9.00
N GLU A 115 -9.87 -2.35 -8.84
CA GLU A 115 -9.60 -0.96 -9.19
C GLU A 115 -8.56 -0.41 -8.20
N ILE A 116 -7.40 0.01 -8.69
CA ILE A 116 -6.32 0.52 -7.86
C ILE A 116 -6.28 2.04 -7.95
N ILE A 117 -6.40 2.68 -6.80
CA ILE A 117 -6.52 4.13 -6.65
C ILE A 117 -5.36 4.62 -5.80
N SER A 118 -4.71 5.71 -6.22
CA SER A 118 -3.75 6.39 -5.34
C SER A 118 -4.50 7.08 -4.20
N ALA A 119 -4.21 6.71 -2.96
CA ALA A 119 -4.78 7.38 -1.80
C ALA A 119 -4.27 8.84 -1.68
N TRP A 120 -3.17 9.20 -2.33
CA TRP A 120 -2.67 10.57 -2.35
C TRP A 120 -3.63 11.53 -3.05
N THR A 121 -4.32 11.10 -4.11
CA THR A 121 -5.30 11.95 -4.81
C THR A 121 -6.52 12.22 -3.95
N VAL A 122 -6.97 11.21 -3.20
CA VAL A 122 -8.08 11.37 -2.23
C VAL A 122 -7.66 12.30 -1.10
N LEU A 123 -6.43 12.17 -0.58
CA LEU A 123 -5.90 13.04 0.47
C LEU A 123 -5.82 14.50 0.02
N ASP A 124 -5.37 14.77 -1.21
CA ASP A 124 -5.25 16.14 -1.75
C ASP A 124 -6.59 16.91 -1.68
N GLU A 125 -7.71 16.21 -1.91
CA GLU A 125 -9.05 16.79 -1.85
C GLU A 125 -9.55 17.08 -0.41
N ILE A 126 -9.04 16.35 0.60
CA ILE A 126 -9.61 16.35 1.95
C ILE A 126 -8.67 16.85 3.05
N ILE A 127 -7.41 17.16 2.76
CA ILE A 127 -6.49 17.68 3.78
C ILE A 127 -7.11 18.92 4.43
N PRO A 128 -7.24 18.97 5.77
CA PRO A 128 -7.84 20.09 6.46
C PRO A 128 -7.08 21.40 6.21
N LYS A 129 -7.80 22.47 5.84
CA LYS A 129 -7.22 23.79 5.55
C LYS A 129 -6.38 24.36 6.69
N ASN A 130 -6.68 24.02 7.94
CA ASN A 130 -5.89 24.43 9.11
C ASN A 130 -4.51 23.73 9.20
N LYS A 131 -4.23 22.75 8.34
CA LYS A 131 -2.91 22.13 8.18
C LYS A 131 -2.08 22.78 7.08
N TYR A 132 -2.63 23.73 6.34
CA TYR A 132 -1.88 24.42 5.29
C TYR A 132 -0.82 25.32 5.93
N ASN A 133 0.34 25.43 5.28
CA ASN A 133 1.44 26.29 5.70
C ASN A 133 2.04 25.99 7.10
N ILE A 134 1.84 24.80 7.67
CA ILE A 134 2.41 24.43 8.99
C ILE A 134 3.95 24.45 9.04
N TYR A 135 4.61 24.43 7.88
CA TYR A 135 6.07 24.56 7.73
C TYR A 135 6.49 25.87 7.08
N LYS A 136 5.64 26.92 7.11
CA LYS A 136 5.94 28.23 6.50
C LYS A 136 7.32 28.75 6.94
N GLY A 137 8.11 29.20 5.97
CA GLY A 137 9.46 29.71 6.20
C GLY A 137 10.56 28.65 6.28
N ARG A 138 10.23 27.35 6.23
CA ARG A 138 11.22 26.27 6.15
C ARG A 138 11.54 25.93 4.70
N LYS A 139 12.81 25.58 4.44
CA LYS A 139 13.23 24.95 3.19
C LYS A 139 13.02 23.44 3.33
N LEU A 140 12.23 22.86 2.43
CA LEU A 140 11.94 21.43 2.40
C LEU A 140 12.48 20.85 1.09
N SER A 141 12.88 19.58 1.11
CA SER A 141 13.14 18.80 -0.08
C SER A 141 12.04 17.78 -0.23
N LEU A 142 11.37 17.76 -1.39
CA LEU A 142 10.48 16.69 -1.76
C LEU A 142 11.31 15.55 -2.36
N HIS A 143 10.94 14.30 -2.06
CA HIS A 143 11.56 13.13 -2.66
C HIS A 143 10.52 12.35 -3.44
N ASP A 144 10.63 12.41 -4.77
CA ASP A 144 9.70 11.70 -5.64
C ASP A 144 10.04 10.20 -5.71
N PRO A 145 9.04 9.33 -5.54
CA PRO A 145 9.26 7.90 -5.62
C PRO A 145 9.55 7.47 -7.06
N CYS A 146 10.66 6.74 -7.27
CA CYS A 146 11.06 6.22 -8.57
C CYS A 146 9.96 5.50 -9.37
N PRO A 147 9.06 4.69 -8.76
CA PRO A 147 8.05 3.95 -9.51
C PRO A 147 7.09 4.83 -10.32
N ILE A 148 6.82 6.07 -9.91
CA ILE A 148 5.92 7.00 -10.61
C ILE A 148 6.67 8.02 -11.47
N ARG A 149 7.95 7.81 -11.76
CA ARG A 149 8.73 8.78 -12.54
C ARG A 149 8.19 9.03 -13.95
N ALA A 150 7.59 8.00 -14.56
CA ALA A 150 7.18 8.02 -15.96
C ALA A 150 5.71 8.43 -16.17
N TYR A 151 4.93 8.62 -15.10
CA TYR A 151 3.50 8.90 -15.17
C TYR A 151 3.05 9.63 -13.92
N LEU A 152 2.03 10.47 -14.06
CA LEU A 152 1.42 11.11 -12.90
C LEU A 152 0.71 10.04 -12.05
N GLU A 153 0.71 10.23 -10.73
CA GLU A 153 0.20 9.24 -9.78
C GLU A 153 -1.31 8.96 -9.93
N ASN A 154 -2.04 9.92 -10.50
CA ASN A 154 -3.44 9.83 -10.92
C ASN A 154 -3.65 9.17 -12.30
N ALA A 155 -2.59 8.92 -13.08
CA ALA A 155 -2.67 8.33 -14.41
C ALA A 155 -2.55 6.80 -14.44
N VAL A 156 -2.24 6.15 -13.30
CA VAL A 156 -2.06 4.68 -13.21
C VAL A 156 -3.38 3.94 -12.95
N ALA A 157 -4.52 4.60 -13.16
CA ALA A 157 -5.84 4.02 -12.98
C ALA A 157 -6.64 4.17 -14.27
N ALA A 158 -6.41 3.25 -15.22
CA ALA A 158 -7.35 2.85 -16.26
C ALA A 158 -7.06 1.40 -16.65
#